data_AF-A0A9X5GQF1-F1
#
_entry.id   AF-A0A9X5GQF1-F1
#
_cell.length_a   1.000
_cell.length_b   1.000
_cell.length_c   1.000
_cell.angle_alpha   90.00
_cell.angle_beta   90.00
_cell.angle_gamma   90.00
#
_symmetry.space_group_name_H-M   'P 1'
#
loop_
_entity.id
_entity.type
_entity.pdbx_description
1 polymer ?
#
loop_
_entity_poly.entity_id
_entity_poly.type
_entity_poly.pdbx_seq_one_letter_code
_entity_poly.pdbx_strand_id
1 'polypeptide(L)'
;MTQHYRRFYMDTSVLLNNIRALCKKNKISISRLESDLFYSPGLISRWSKNTPSLDRVLDIANYFGVSLDELVSHSTNHDTDNKRLILTLLNRAKTDEINWEILNFQNPPIPLADISSQSFFPFGECDCYYTTFKEGFFFLASTRIGGSLLLALYVLPNAYSQLELICENVPELKDLHECLSRRLGKRLNKIKTDNFINAFLSSSSTNGEASSHEKVTPLQSKIEAINF
;
A
#
# COMPACT_ATOMS: atom_id res chain seq x y z
N MET A 1 -21.94 19.94 0.79
CA MET A 1 -21.54 18.61 0.29
C MET A 1 -21.39 17.69 1.48
N THR A 2 -22.44 16.93 1.77
CA THR A 2 -22.50 15.98 2.89
C THR A 2 -21.58 14.82 2.57
N GLN A 3 -20.49 14.66 3.33
CA GLN A 3 -19.68 13.45 3.29
C GLN A 3 -20.60 12.26 3.62
N HIS A 4 -20.89 11.43 2.62
CA HIS A 4 -21.45 10.12 2.86
C HIS A 4 -20.37 9.29 3.56
N TYR A 5 -20.35 9.33 4.90
CA TYR A 5 -19.70 8.29 5.68
C TYR A 5 -20.30 6.97 5.22
N ARG A 6 -19.53 6.21 4.43
CA ARG A 6 -19.84 4.82 4.08
C ARG A 6 -20.00 4.10 5.41
N ARG A 7 -21.25 3.85 5.80
CA ARG A 7 -21.55 3.16 7.04
C ARG A 7 -20.94 1.77 6.89
N PHE A 8 -19.86 1.49 7.62
CA PHE A 8 -19.25 0.17 7.72
C PHE A 8 -20.22 -0.75 8.48
N TYR A 9 -21.28 -1.17 7.80
CA TYR A 9 -22.09 -2.29 8.25
C TYR A 9 -21.33 -3.56 7.90
N MET A 10 -21.06 -4.40 8.89
CA MET A 10 -20.61 -5.77 8.66
C MET A 10 -21.58 -6.43 7.69
N ASP A 11 -21.10 -6.84 6.52
CA ASP A 11 -21.91 -7.55 5.55
C ASP A 11 -22.13 -8.98 6.08
N THR A 12 -23.29 -9.19 6.67
CA THR A 12 -23.67 -10.47 7.27
C THR A 12 -23.72 -11.61 6.25
N SER A 13 -23.85 -11.30 4.95
CA SER A 13 -23.79 -12.29 3.89
C SER A 13 -22.36 -12.83 3.70
N VAL A 14 -21.35 -11.97 3.86
CA VAL A 14 -19.93 -12.30 3.73
C VAL A 14 -19.47 -13.13 4.92
N LEU A 15 -19.82 -12.71 6.13
CA LEU A 15 -19.57 -13.50 7.34
C LEU A 15 -20.14 -14.92 7.21
N LEU A 16 -21.39 -15.07 6.76
CA LEU A 16 -22.01 -16.39 6.59
C LEU A 16 -21.28 -17.25 5.54
N ASN A 17 -20.83 -16.64 4.45
CA ASN A 17 -20.07 -17.33 3.41
C ASN A 17 -18.68 -17.78 3.91
N ASN A 18 -18.00 -16.95 4.70
CA ASN A 18 -16.71 -17.29 5.30
C ASN A 18 -16.85 -18.44 6.30
N ILE A 19 -17.88 -18.42 7.14
CA ILE A 19 -18.19 -19.53 8.06
C ILE A 19 -18.44 -20.82 7.27
N ARG A 20 -19.18 -20.76 6.15
CA ARG A 20 -19.39 -21.92 5.28
C ARG A 20 -18.09 -22.44 4.68
N ALA A 21 -17.22 -21.55 4.22
CA ALA A 21 -15.91 -21.90 3.67
C ALA A 21 -15.02 -22.58 4.72
N LEU A 22 -14.98 -22.06 5.94
CA LEU A 22 -14.24 -22.64 7.07
C LEU A 22 -14.80 -24.01 7.47
N CYS A 23 -16.11 -24.16 7.57
CA CYS A 23 -16.76 -25.46 7.78
C CYS A 23 -16.35 -26.47 6.70
N LYS A 24 -16.41 -26.08 5.43
CA LYS A 24 -16.02 -26.93 4.29
C LYS A 24 -14.53 -27.33 4.36
N LYS A 25 -13.64 -26.37 4.65
CA LYS A 25 -12.19 -26.60 4.80
C LYS A 25 -11.89 -27.60 5.92
N ASN A 26 -12.62 -27.50 7.04
CA ASN A 26 -12.47 -28.37 8.21
C ASN A 26 -13.34 -29.64 8.13
N LYS A 27 -14.05 -29.88 7.03
CA LYS A 27 -14.93 -31.04 6.81
C LYS A 27 -16.02 -31.22 7.87
N ILE A 28 -16.54 -30.11 8.41
CA ILE A 28 -17.70 -30.10 9.33
C ILE A 28 -18.91 -29.43 8.68
N SER A 29 -20.11 -29.74 9.16
CA SER A 29 -21.33 -29.00 8.77
C SER A 29 -21.54 -27.77 9.66
N ILE A 30 -22.34 -26.81 9.19
CA ILE A 30 -22.77 -25.67 10.03
C ILE A 30 -23.53 -26.15 11.26
N SER A 31 -24.36 -27.19 11.12
CA SER A 31 -25.06 -27.80 12.26
C SER A 31 -24.11 -28.42 13.28
N ARG A 32 -22.97 -28.96 12.83
CA ARG A 32 -21.93 -29.47 13.74
C ARG A 32 -21.24 -28.33 14.47
N LEU A 33 -20.88 -27.25 13.76
CA LEU A 33 -20.34 -26.04 14.37
C LEU A 33 -21.29 -25.46 15.43
N GLU A 34 -22.58 -25.34 15.11
CA GLU A 34 -23.60 -24.87 16.07
C GLU A 34 -23.66 -25.78 17.30
N SER A 35 -23.62 -27.10 17.12
CA SER A 35 -23.60 -28.04 18.24
C SER A 35 -22.33 -27.93 19.09
N ASP A 36 -21.16 -27.78 18.48
CA ASP A 36 -19.89 -27.69 19.19
C ASP A 36 -19.78 -26.38 20.01
N LEU A 37 -20.43 -25.31 19.54
CA LEU A 37 -20.50 -24.00 20.20
C LEU A 37 -21.73 -23.83 21.10
N PHE A 38 -22.53 -24.88 21.31
CA PHE A 38 -23.76 -24.84 22.12
C PHE A 38 -24.80 -23.81 21.62
N TYR A 39 -24.84 -23.57 20.31
CA TYR A 39 -25.80 -22.70 19.67
C TYR A 39 -27.08 -23.43 19.27
N SER A 40 -28.19 -22.69 19.27
CA SER A 40 -29.47 -23.22 18.78
C SER A 40 -29.37 -23.60 17.30
N PRO A 41 -29.97 -24.72 16.85
CA PRO A 41 -29.94 -25.13 15.47
C PRO A 41 -30.47 -24.06 14.51
N GLY A 42 -29.72 -23.80 13.43
CA GLY A 42 -30.03 -22.80 12.41
C GLY A 42 -29.79 -21.35 12.83
N LEU A 43 -29.19 -21.10 14.00
CA LEU A 43 -28.84 -19.76 14.46
C LEU A 43 -27.92 -19.05 13.47
N ILE A 44 -26.82 -19.70 13.06
CA ILE A 44 -25.83 -19.12 12.15
C ILE A 44 -26.48 -18.87 10.78
N SER A 45 -27.34 -19.79 10.33
CA SER A 45 -28.03 -19.66 9.03
C SER A 45 -28.96 -18.44 8.95
N ARG A 46 -29.51 -17.99 10.09
CA ARG A 46 -30.37 -16.80 10.19
C ARG A 46 -29.60 -15.49 10.11
N TRP A 47 -28.27 -15.50 10.20
CA TRP A 47 -27.47 -14.27 10.12
C TRP A 47 -27.51 -13.60 8.75
N SER A 48 -28.01 -14.28 7.71
CA SER A 48 -28.38 -13.63 6.44
C SER A 48 -29.39 -12.48 6.60
N LYS A 49 -30.20 -12.47 7.66
CA LYS A 49 -31.24 -11.47 7.92
C LYS A 49 -31.06 -10.70 9.23
N ASN A 50 -30.21 -11.22 10.13
CA ASN A 50 -30.03 -10.70 11.48
C ASN A 50 -28.55 -10.48 11.79
N THR A 51 -28.19 -9.36 12.41
CA THR A 51 -26.81 -9.09 12.82
C THR A 51 -26.44 -9.95 14.05
N PRO A 52 -25.34 -10.73 14.00
CA PRO A 52 -24.84 -11.44 15.17
C PRO A 52 -24.27 -10.49 16.23
N SER A 53 -24.17 -10.96 17.48
CA SER A 53 -23.36 -10.28 18.49
C SER A 53 -21.87 -10.54 18.22
N LEU A 54 -21.03 -9.58 18.60
CA LEU A 54 -19.57 -9.69 18.46
C LEU A 54 -19.02 -10.95 19.15
N ASP A 55 -19.51 -11.26 20.35
CA ASP A 55 -19.11 -12.45 21.12
C ASP A 55 -19.26 -13.73 20.30
N ARG A 56 -20.38 -13.88 19.58
CA ARG A 56 -20.63 -15.09 18.77
C ARG A 56 -19.72 -15.17 17.55
N VAL A 57 -19.34 -14.03 16.99
CA VAL A 57 -18.38 -13.98 15.89
C VAL A 57 -16.98 -14.35 16.40
N LEU A 58 -16.59 -13.86 17.58
CA LEU A 58 -15.33 -14.21 18.25
C LEU A 58 -15.26 -15.69 18.60
N ASP A 59 -16.33 -16.28 19.13
CA ASP A 59 -16.38 -17.71 19.45
C ASP A 59 -16.10 -18.59 18.22
N ILE A 60 -16.66 -18.21 17.07
CA ILE A 60 -16.42 -18.91 15.80
C ILE A 60 -14.99 -18.69 15.30
N ALA A 61 -14.47 -17.47 15.40
CA ALA A 61 -13.09 -17.17 15.03
C ALA A 61 -12.11 -18.02 15.85
N ASN A 62 -12.32 -18.08 17.17
CA ASN A 62 -11.56 -18.91 18.10
C ASN A 62 -11.68 -20.40 17.79
N TYR A 63 -12.89 -20.89 17.49
CA TYR A 63 -13.12 -22.29 17.11
C TYR A 63 -12.28 -22.71 15.90
N PHE A 64 -12.17 -21.84 14.88
CA PHE A 64 -11.39 -22.11 13.68
C PHE A 64 -9.92 -21.67 13.76
N GLY A 65 -9.51 -21.00 14.84
CA GLY A 65 -8.16 -20.45 14.99
C GLY A 65 -7.82 -19.35 13.99
N VAL A 66 -8.82 -18.58 13.54
CA VAL A 66 -8.66 -17.45 12.61
C VAL A 66 -8.83 -16.13 13.34
N SER A 67 -8.32 -15.04 12.77
CA SER A 67 -8.57 -13.70 13.32
C SER A 67 -10.01 -13.24 13.04
N LEU A 68 -10.51 -12.30 13.85
CA LEU A 68 -11.82 -11.68 13.59
C LEU A 68 -11.86 -11.04 12.20
N ASP A 69 -10.77 -10.36 11.81
CA ASP A 69 -10.61 -9.72 10.51
C ASP A 69 -10.73 -10.75 9.37
N GLU A 70 -10.03 -11.88 9.46
CA GLU A 70 -10.13 -12.97 8.48
C GLU A 70 -11.56 -13.54 8.38
N LEU A 71 -12.27 -13.63 9.51
CA LEU A 71 -13.63 -14.18 9.53
C LEU A 71 -14.66 -13.23 8.91
N VAL A 72 -14.49 -11.91 9.03
CA VAL A 72 -15.43 -10.90 8.51
C VAL A 72 -14.97 -10.27 7.20
N SER A 73 -13.71 -10.49 6.80
CA SER A 73 -13.15 -9.94 5.58
C SER A 73 -13.91 -10.46 4.37
N HIS A 74 -14.08 -9.61 3.37
CA HIS A 74 -14.52 -10.05 2.07
C HIS A 74 -13.39 -10.89 1.45
N SER A 75 -13.33 -12.20 1.77
CA SER A 75 -12.44 -13.15 1.09
C SER A 75 -12.96 -13.33 -0.34
N THR A 76 -12.72 -12.31 -1.14
CA THR A 76 -13.01 -12.31 -2.56
C THR A 76 -11.93 -13.15 -3.23
N ASN A 77 -12.24 -13.74 -4.37
CA ASN A 77 -11.23 -14.38 -5.22
C ASN A 77 -10.03 -13.44 -5.51
N HIS A 78 -10.21 -12.13 -5.34
CA HIS A 78 -9.16 -11.13 -5.42
C HIS A 78 -7.96 -11.39 -4.50
N ASP A 79 -8.09 -11.91 -3.28
CA ASP A 79 -6.89 -12.18 -2.46
C ASP A 79 -6.02 -13.29 -3.05
N THR A 80 -6.66 -14.30 -3.64
CA THR A 80 -5.96 -15.39 -4.33
C THR A 80 -5.36 -14.91 -5.65
N ASP A 81 -6.09 -14.07 -6.39
CA ASP A 81 -5.64 -13.51 -7.66
C ASP A 81 -4.52 -12.47 -7.48
N ASN A 82 -4.62 -11.61 -6.46
CA ASN A 82 -3.60 -10.63 -6.08
C ASN A 82 -2.32 -11.34 -5.65
N LYS A 83 -2.44 -12.36 -4.79
CA LYS A 83 -1.29 -13.20 -4.42
C LYS A 83 -0.65 -13.84 -5.65
N ARG A 84 -1.46 -14.43 -6.54
CA ARG A 84 -0.98 -15.02 -7.79
C ARG A 84 -0.29 -13.98 -8.68
N LEU A 85 -0.83 -12.77 -8.77
CA LEU A 85 -0.25 -11.66 -9.53
C LEU A 85 1.10 -11.25 -8.96
N ILE A 86 1.20 -11.01 -7.65
CA ILE A 86 2.46 -10.60 -7.00
C ILE A 86 3.54 -11.67 -7.20
N LEU A 87 3.20 -12.95 -7.00
CA LEU A 87 4.13 -14.05 -7.22
C LEU A 87 4.56 -14.15 -8.70
N THR A 88 3.64 -13.88 -9.64
CA THR A 88 3.97 -13.84 -11.07
C THR A 88 4.93 -12.70 -11.38
N LEU A 89 4.67 -11.49 -10.87
CA LEU A 89 5.55 -10.33 -11.02
C LEU A 89 6.94 -10.59 -10.42
N LEU A 90 7.00 -11.19 -9.23
CA LEU A 90 8.25 -11.56 -8.57
C LEU A 90 9.06 -12.57 -9.37
N ASN A 91 8.42 -13.64 -9.85
CA ASN A 91 9.10 -14.65 -10.64
C ASN A 91 9.62 -14.06 -11.95
N ARG A 92 8.79 -13.29 -12.67
CA ARG A 92 9.20 -12.62 -13.91
C ARG A 92 10.30 -11.59 -13.70
N ALA A 93 10.30 -10.89 -12.56
CA ALA A 93 11.41 -10.02 -12.20
C ALA A 93 12.68 -10.86 -12.00
N LYS A 94 12.62 -11.95 -11.24
CA LYS A 94 13.78 -12.82 -10.98
C LYS A 94 14.33 -13.50 -12.23
N THR A 95 13.49 -13.82 -13.21
CA THR A 95 13.88 -14.43 -14.49
C THR A 95 14.21 -13.42 -15.58
N ASP A 96 14.17 -12.11 -15.26
CA ASP A 96 14.38 -11.00 -16.20
C ASP A 96 13.43 -11.04 -17.42
N GLU A 97 12.25 -11.67 -17.27
CA GLU A 97 11.16 -11.62 -18.26
C GLU A 97 10.48 -10.25 -18.31
N ILE A 98 10.51 -9.51 -17.20
CA ILE A 98 10.05 -8.11 -17.12
C ILE A 98 11.12 -7.25 -16.45
N ASN A 99 11.31 -6.06 -17.00
CA ASN A 99 12.31 -5.11 -16.53
C ASN A 99 11.64 -4.05 -15.66
N TRP A 100 12.06 -4.01 -14.40
CA TRP A 100 11.66 -2.97 -13.46
C TRP A 100 12.60 -1.77 -13.53
N GLU A 101 12.02 -0.58 -13.48
CA GLU A 101 12.70 0.71 -13.46
C GLU A 101 12.28 1.53 -12.24
N ILE A 102 13.00 2.62 -12.00
CA ILE A 102 12.71 3.58 -10.93
C ILE A 102 11.88 4.71 -11.55
N LEU A 103 10.72 5.01 -10.96
CA LEU A 103 9.94 6.18 -11.32
C LEU A 103 10.55 7.41 -10.65
N ASN A 104 11.28 8.23 -11.42
CA ASN A 104 11.75 9.52 -10.95
C ASN A 104 10.64 10.57 -11.11
N PHE A 105 9.98 10.95 -10.04
CA PHE A 105 8.91 11.96 -10.07
C PHE A 105 9.34 13.35 -10.56
N GLN A 106 10.63 13.69 -10.50
CA GLN A 106 11.12 14.96 -11.04
C GLN A 106 11.40 14.91 -12.55
N ASN A 107 11.54 13.71 -13.11
CA ASN A 107 11.75 13.50 -14.54
C ASN A 107 11.07 12.18 -14.97
N PRO A 108 9.72 12.11 -14.90
CA PRO A 108 9.00 10.91 -15.24
C PRO A 108 9.04 10.66 -16.75
N PRO A 109 8.92 9.40 -17.21
CA PRO A 109 8.73 9.13 -18.63
C PRO A 109 7.40 9.73 -19.11
N ILE A 110 7.33 10.15 -20.37
CA ILE A 110 6.19 10.89 -20.95
C ILE A 110 4.82 10.26 -20.63
N PRO A 111 4.60 8.94 -20.75
CA PRO A 111 3.30 8.34 -20.44
C PRO A 111 2.86 8.48 -18.98
N LEU A 112 3.80 8.81 -18.09
CA LEU A 112 3.61 8.91 -16.65
C LEU A 112 3.82 10.35 -16.14
N ALA A 113 3.84 11.34 -17.04
CA ALA A 113 4.09 12.74 -16.69
C ALA A 113 3.08 13.31 -15.68
N ASP A 114 1.83 12.83 -15.72
CA ASP A 114 0.77 13.25 -14.82
C ASP A 114 0.77 12.51 -13.47
N ILE A 115 1.67 11.53 -13.29
CA ILE A 115 1.77 10.75 -12.05
C ILE A 115 2.75 11.44 -11.10
N SER A 116 2.27 11.73 -9.89
CA SER A 116 3.06 12.30 -8.80
C SER A 116 3.23 11.31 -7.66
N SER A 117 4.10 11.61 -6.69
CA SER A 117 4.22 10.79 -5.48
C SER A 117 2.90 10.74 -4.70
N GLN A 118 2.13 11.84 -4.73
CA GLN A 118 0.80 11.95 -4.10
C GLN A 118 -0.25 11.05 -4.75
N SER A 119 -0.03 10.59 -5.99
CA SER A 119 -0.90 9.61 -6.65
C SER A 119 -0.87 8.25 -5.96
N PHE A 120 0.21 7.93 -5.24
CA PHE A 120 0.38 6.67 -4.51
C PHE A 120 0.06 6.85 -3.02
N PHE A 121 0.74 7.78 -2.37
CA PHE A 121 0.54 8.07 -0.96
C PHE A 121 0.14 9.54 -0.79
N PRO A 122 -1.08 9.84 -0.30
CA PRO A 122 -1.57 11.22 -0.20
C PRO A 122 -0.70 12.14 0.64
N PHE A 123 0.12 11.56 1.52
CA PHE A 123 1.00 12.28 2.43
C PHE A 123 2.44 11.81 2.30
N GLY A 124 3.35 12.76 2.09
CA GLY A 124 4.79 12.52 2.05
C GLY A 124 5.32 12.09 0.68
N GLU A 125 6.64 11.89 0.62
CA GLU A 125 7.30 11.31 -0.54
C GLU A 125 7.27 9.78 -0.46
N CYS A 126 7.33 9.13 -1.63
CA CYS A 126 7.45 7.69 -1.74
C CYS A 126 8.53 7.32 -2.74
N ASP A 127 9.04 6.11 -2.58
CA ASP A 127 9.79 5.41 -3.60
C ASP A 127 8.84 4.65 -4.49
N CYS A 128 9.13 4.59 -5.77
CA CYS A 128 8.28 3.87 -6.71
C CYS A 128 9.12 3.17 -7.77
N TYR A 129 8.90 1.86 -7.88
CA TYR A 129 9.37 1.06 -9.00
C TYR A 129 8.22 0.81 -9.96
N TYR A 130 8.50 0.73 -11.25
CA TYR A 130 7.49 0.38 -12.23
C TYR A 130 8.01 -0.60 -13.28
N THR A 131 7.11 -1.36 -13.90
CA THR A 131 7.39 -2.20 -15.07
C THR A 131 6.25 -2.07 -16.05
N THR A 132 6.54 -2.27 -17.33
CA THR A 132 5.55 -2.23 -18.40
C THR A 132 5.12 -3.63 -18.83
N PHE A 133 3.88 -3.78 -19.26
CA PHE A 133 3.38 -4.96 -19.95
C PHE A 133 2.33 -4.53 -20.99
N LYS A 134 2.63 -4.73 -22.27
CA LYS A 134 1.88 -4.11 -23.38
C LYS A 134 1.86 -2.59 -23.19
N GLU A 135 0.67 -1.98 -23.13
CA GLU A 135 0.47 -0.53 -22.94
C GLU A 135 0.28 -0.14 -21.46
N GLY A 136 0.22 -1.14 -20.57
CA GLY A 136 -0.04 -0.94 -19.15
C GLY A 136 1.22 -0.93 -18.28
N PHE A 137 1.05 -0.43 -17.06
CA PHE A 137 2.08 -0.27 -16.07
C PHE A 137 1.67 -0.93 -14.75
N PHE A 138 2.62 -1.62 -14.12
CA PHE A 138 2.53 -2.02 -12.72
C PHE A 138 3.47 -1.14 -11.91
N PHE A 139 3.03 -0.71 -10.73
CA PHE A 139 3.83 0.10 -9.81
C PHE A 139 3.93 -0.56 -8.46
N LEU A 140 5.14 -0.62 -7.91
CA LEU A 140 5.37 -0.95 -6.52
C LEU A 140 5.85 0.31 -5.80
N ALA A 141 4.95 0.93 -5.05
CA ALA A 141 5.25 2.11 -4.26
C ALA A 141 5.59 1.72 -2.81
N SER A 142 6.54 2.43 -2.21
CA SER A 142 6.92 2.25 -0.81
C SER A 142 7.15 3.57 -0.10
N THR A 143 6.74 3.64 1.17
CA THR A 143 7.04 4.78 2.05
C THR A 143 7.28 4.31 3.48
N ARG A 144 7.87 5.16 4.32
CA ARG A 144 8.14 4.86 5.73
C ARG A 144 7.43 5.85 6.63
N ILE A 145 6.52 5.36 7.46
CA ILE A 145 5.79 6.17 8.45
C ILE A 145 6.07 5.60 9.84
N GLY A 146 6.64 6.42 10.74
CA GLY A 146 6.96 5.99 12.10
C GLY A 146 7.94 4.80 12.16
N GLY A 147 8.82 4.67 11.17
CA GLY A 147 9.76 3.54 11.04
C GLY A 147 9.21 2.30 10.34
N SER A 148 7.89 2.20 10.20
CA SER A 148 7.21 1.10 9.50
C SER A 148 7.23 1.30 7.99
N LEU A 149 7.65 0.27 7.25
CA LEU A 149 7.61 0.25 5.79
C LEU A 149 6.20 -0.09 5.32
N LEU A 150 5.60 0.80 4.54
CA LEU A 150 4.34 0.58 3.85
C LEU A 150 4.62 0.28 2.38
N LEU A 151 3.92 -0.71 1.83
CA LEU A 151 4.04 -1.16 0.45
C LEU A 151 2.67 -1.18 -0.20
N ALA A 152 2.57 -0.73 -1.44
CA ALA A 152 1.34 -0.79 -2.21
C ALA A 152 1.63 -1.09 -3.68
N LEU A 153 0.82 -1.97 -4.27
CA LEU A 153 0.89 -2.35 -5.67
C LEU A 153 -0.25 -1.69 -6.43
N TYR A 154 0.07 -0.99 -7.52
CA TYR A 154 -0.91 -0.32 -8.37
C TYR A 154 -0.80 -0.79 -9.81
N VAL A 155 -1.90 -0.60 -10.56
CA VAL A 155 -1.99 -0.85 -11.99
C VAL A 155 -2.51 0.40 -12.69
N LEU A 156 -1.91 0.69 -13.85
CA LEU A 156 -2.42 1.65 -14.81
C LEU A 156 -2.53 0.94 -16.17
N PRO A 157 -3.74 0.55 -16.61
CA PRO A 157 -3.91 -0.23 -17.84
C PRO A 157 -3.42 0.48 -19.12
N ASN A 158 -3.47 1.81 -19.14
CA ASN A 158 -2.88 2.68 -20.16
C ASN A 158 -2.82 4.13 -19.63
N ALA A 159 -2.12 5.01 -20.35
CA ALA A 159 -1.90 6.42 -19.96
C ALA A 159 -3.18 7.26 -19.77
N TYR A 160 -4.33 6.81 -20.28
CA TYR A 160 -5.61 7.51 -20.18
C TYR A 160 -6.54 6.92 -19.11
N SER A 161 -6.11 5.85 -18.45
CA SER A 161 -6.88 5.16 -17.42
C SER A 161 -6.63 5.75 -16.04
N GLN A 162 -7.49 5.42 -15.09
CA GLN A 162 -7.24 5.76 -13.69
C GLN A 162 -6.27 4.76 -13.06
N LEU A 163 -5.35 5.27 -12.23
CA LEU A 163 -4.46 4.45 -11.41
C LEU A 163 -5.29 3.71 -10.34
N GLU A 164 -5.18 2.39 -10.31
CA GLU A 164 -5.94 1.52 -9.39
C GLU A 164 -5.02 0.85 -8.37
N LEU A 165 -5.40 0.89 -7.08
CA LEU A 165 -4.73 0.15 -6.01
C LEU A 165 -5.17 -1.32 -6.05
N ILE A 166 -4.23 -2.23 -6.20
CA ILE A 166 -4.49 -3.67 -6.20
C ILE A 166 -4.48 -4.24 -4.79
N CYS A 167 -3.43 -3.91 -4.03
CA CYS A 167 -3.26 -4.36 -2.65
C CYS A 167 -2.20 -3.54 -1.93
N GLU A 168 -2.27 -3.52 -0.61
CA GLU A 168 -1.33 -2.84 0.26
C GLU A 168 -0.93 -3.70 1.46
N ASN A 169 0.33 -3.58 1.88
CA ASN A 169 0.90 -4.18 3.09
C ASN A 169 0.72 -5.70 3.26
N VAL A 170 0.52 -6.42 2.15
CA VAL A 170 0.48 -7.89 2.17
C VAL A 170 1.90 -8.49 2.23
N PRO A 171 2.10 -9.66 2.86
CA PRO A 171 3.42 -10.26 3.04
C PRO A 171 4.20 -10.45 1.73
N GLU A 172 3.52 -10.86 0.65
CA GLU A 172 4.13 -11.17 -0.64
C GLU A 172 4.77 -9.93 -1.32
N LEU A 173 4.28 -8.72 -1.02
CA LEU A 173 4.91 -7.49 -1.53
C LEU A 173 6.30 -7.26 -0.94
N LYS A 174 6.58 -7.77 0.26
CA LYS A 174 7.90 -7.62 0.90
C LYS A 174 8.97 -8.32 0.09
N ASP A 175 8.70 -9.53 -0.40
CA ASP A 175 9.64 -10.30 -1.20
C ASP A 175 9.94 -9.62 -2.54
N LEU A 176 8.90 -9.06 -3.19
CA LEU A 176 9.06 -8.28 -4.41
C LEU A 176 9.86 -7.00 -4.15
N HIS A 177 9.50 -6.24 -3.12
CA HIS A 177 10.21 -5.03 -2.73
C HIS A 177 11.68 -5.30 -2.41
N GLU A 178 11.99 -6.37 -1.69
CA GLU A 178 13.37 -6.76 -1.36
C GLU A 178 14.16 -7.13 -2.62
N CYS A 179 13.55 -7.87 -3.55
CA CYS A 179 14.14 -8.21 -4.84
C CYS A 179 14.51 -6.94 -5.63
N LEU A 180 13.57 -5.99 -5.74
CA LEU A 180 13.79 -4.73 -6.46
C LEU A 180 14.79 -3.82 -5.74
N SER A 181 14.70 -3.72 -4.42
CA SER A 181 15.61 -2.91 -3.59
C SER A 181 17.07 -3.38 -3.72
N ARG A 182 17.30 -4.69 -3.73
CA ARG A 182 18.64 -5.27 -3.96
C ARG A 182 19.20 -4.90 -5.33
N ARG A 183 18.36 -4.90 -6.36
CA ARG A 183 18.76 -4.63 -7.75
C ARG A 183 18.90 -3.14 -8.07
N LEU A 184 17.98 -2.32 -7.60
CA LEU A 184 17.79 -0.94 -8.02
C LEU A 184 18.07 0.09 -6.91
N GLY A 185 18.15 -0.33 -5.63
CA GLY A 185 18.25 0.57 -4.49
C GLY A 185 19.45 1.53 -4.54
N LYS A 186 20.62 1.07 -5.00
CA LYS A 186 21.79 1.95 -5.20
C LYS A 186 21.52 3.04 -6.24
N ARG A 187 20.87 2.69 -7.37
CA ARG A 187 20.50 3.65 -8.41
C ARG A 187 19.44 4.62 -7.91
N LEU A 188 18.47 4.14 -7.14
CA LEU A 188 17.43 4.98 -6.52
C LEU A 188 18.04 6.02 -5.59
N ASN A 189 18.97 5.62 -4.71
CA ASN A 189 19.66 6.57 -3.83
C ASN A 189 20.46 7.61 -4.61
N LYS A 190 21.10 7.20 -5.72
CA LYS A 190 21.79 8.13 -6.61
C LYS A 190 20.82 9.14 -7.22
N ILE A 191 19.68 8.69 -7.78
CA ILE A 191 18.65 9.57 -8.33
C ILE A 191 18.16 10.58 -7.29
N LYS A 192 17.88 10.15 -6.06
CA LYS A 192 17.49 11.05 -4.97
C LYS A 192 18.56 12.10 -4.67
N THR A 193 19.82 11.68 -4.64
CA THR A 193 20.95 12.57 -4.39
C THR A 193 21.06 13.61 -5.50
N ASP A 194 21.01 13.19 -6.76
CA ASP A 194 21.10 14.06 -7.93
C ASP A 194 19.92 15.04 -7.97
N ASN A 195 18.70 14.56 -7.72
CA ASN A 195 17.49 15.37 -7.60
C ASN A 195 17.62 16.45 -6.51
N PHE A 196 18.09 16.09 -5.32
CA PHE A 196 18.31 17.03 -4.22
C PHE A 196 19.35 18.10 -4.58
N ILE A 197 20.50 17.69 -5.13
CA ILE A 197 21.57 18.61 -5.55
C ILE A 197 21.05 19.56 -6.62
N ASN A 198 20.35 19.06 -7.64
CA ASN A 198 19.83 19.89 -8.72
C ASN A 198 18.77 20.88 -8.24
N ALA A 199 17.89 20.47 -7.33
CA ALA A 199 16.92 21.36 -6.69
C ALA A 199 17.60 22.46 -5.87
N PHE A 200 18.69 22.15 -5.17
CA PHE A 200 19.48 23.13 -4.45
C PHE A 200 20.15 24.13 -5.41
N LEU A 201 20.81 23.64 -6.46
CA LEU A 201 21.48 24.49 -7.45
C LEU A 201 20.50 25.41 -8.19
N SER A 202 19.34 24.90 -8.60
CA SER A 202 18.34 25.71 -9.31
C SER A 202 17.74 26.81 -8.44
N SER A 203 17.65 26.61 -7.11
CA SER A 203 17.18 27.64 -6.18
C SER A 203 18.12 28.84 -6.04
N SER A 204 19.40 28.68 -6.42
CA SER A 204 20.40 29.75 -6.38
C SER A 204 20.44 30.60 -7.65
N SER A 205 19.99 30.06 -8.79
CA SER A 205 20.01 30.73 -10.10
C SER A 205 18.85 31.71 -10.31
N THR A 206 17.75 31.59 -9.54
CA THR A 206 16.58 32.47 -9.63
C THR A 206 16.71 33.77 -8.83
N ASN A 207 17.79 33.95 -8.06
CA ASN A 207 18.04 35.16 -7.27
C ASN A 207 18.92 36.20 -8.01
N GLY A 208 19.15 36.04 -9.32
CA GLY A 208 20.05 36.89 -10.11
C GLY A 208 19.40 38.04 -10.89
N GLU A 209 18.07 38.12 -10.97
CA GLU A 209 17.38 39.18 -11.74
C GLU A 209 16.20 39.77 -10.96
N ALA A 210 16.51 40.47 -9.86
CA ALA A 210 15.66 41.54 -9.32
C ALA A 210 16.52 42.54 -8.52
N SER A 211 16.67 43.71 -9.14
CA SER A 211 17.28 44.97 -8.72
C SER A 211 17.35 45.35 -7.23
N SER A 212 18.48 46.01 -6.91
CA SER A 212 18.69 47.20 -6.06
C SER A 212 18.59 47.12 -4.52
N HIS A 213 19.74 47.42 -3.91
CA HIS A 213 19.96 48.15 -2.65
C HIS A 213 19.10 47.81 -1.42
N GLU A 214 19.64 46.95 -0.56
CA GLU A 214 19.73 47.28 0.88
C GLU A 214 20.93 46.56 1.50
N LYS A 215 21.78 47.33 2.19
CA LYS A 215 23.00 46.85 2.86
C LYS A 215 22.61 45.89 3.99
N VAL A 216 22.97 44.62 3.88
CA VAL A 216 23.00 43.71 5.04
C VAL A 216 24.44 43.65 5.55
N THR A 217 24.65 44.30 6.69
CA THR A 217 25.89 44.27 7.48
C THR A 217 26.14 42.84 8.00
N PRO A 218 27.37 42.30 7.96
CA PRO A 218 27.63 40.97 8.53
C PRO A 218 27.59 41.03 10.06
N LEU A 219 26.93 40.03 10.67
CA LEU A 219 26.95 39.75 12.11
C LEU A 219 28.39 39.56 12.59
N GLN A 220 28.89 40.48 13.42
CA GLN A 220 30.10 40.27 14.21
C GLN A 220 29.81 39.21 15.28
N SER A 221 30.56 38.12 15.25
CA SER A 221 30.64 37.14 16.33
C SER A 221 31.38 37.74 17.52
N LYS A 222 30.67 38.03 18.61
CA LYS A 222 31.31 38.21 19.93
C LYS A 222 31.54 36.82 20.54
N ILE A 223 32.77 36.33 20.41
CA ILE A 223 33.33 35.35 21.33
C ILE A 223 34.04 36.15 22.41
N GLU A 224 33.46 36.24 23.60
CA GLU A 224 34.20 36.63 24.81
C GLU A 224 34.24 35.41 25.74
N ALA A 225 35.48 34.95 25.94
CA ALA A 225 35.85 33.87 26.82
C ALA A 225 35.56 34.25 28.28
N ILE A 226 34.88 33.37 29.00
CA ILE A 226 34.83 33.40 30.46
C ILE A 226 36.05 32.60 30.94
N ASN A 227 37.04 33.29 31.50
CA ASN A 227 38.11 32.70 32.29
C ASN A 227 38.14 33.37 33.67
N PHE A 228 37.90 32.54 34.69
CA PHE A 228 38.06 32.70 36.14
C PHE A 228 37.23 33.77 36.87
#